data_AF-A0A2I0QGG3-F1
#
_entry.id   AF-A0A2I0QGG3-F1
#
_cell.length_a   1.000
_cell.length_b   1.000
_cell.length_c   1.000
_cell.angle_alpha   90.00
_cell.angle_beta   90.00
_cell.angle_gamma   90.00
#
_symmetry.space_group_name_H-M   'P 1'
#
loop_
_entity.id
_entity.type
_entity.pdbx_description
1 polymer ?
#
loop_
_entity_poly.entity_id
_entity_poly.type
_entity_poly.pdbx_seq_one_letter_code
_entity_poly.pdbx_strand_id
1 'polypeptide(L)' 'MRIRKALDKCKMPHLELEEKQGYFIIRFVNPPVHKIPEIDEYELNERQKKAIGYLKISGQIMTNDCAKINDVSERTA' A
#
# COMPACT_ATOMS: atom_id res chain seq x y z
N MET A 1 -3.33 -0.46 17.25
CA MET A 1 -2.54 0.37 16.30
C MET A 1 -1.98 -0.50 15.18
N ARG A 2 -2.68 -0.62 14.04
CA ARG A 2 -2.22 -1.40 12.86
C ARG A 2 -0.97 -0.80 12.20
N ILE A 3 -0.83 0.53 12.26
CA ILE A 3 0.28 1.28 11.64
C ILE A 3 1.63 0.98 12.30
N ARG A 4 1.71 0.97 13.65
CA ARG A 4 2.96 0.65 14.36
C ARG A 4 3.50 -0.75 14.02
N LYS A 5 2.61 -1.75 14.00
CA LYS A 5 2.96 -3.13 13.62
C LYS A 5 3.48 -3.23 12.18
N ALA A 6 2.97 -2.43 11.26
CA ALA A 6 3.44 -2.39 9.88
C ALA A 6 4.83 -1.72 9.78
N LEU A 7 5.05 -0.60 10.49
CA LEU A 7 6.35 0.07 10.56
C LEU A 7 7.45 -0.85 11.12
N ASP A 8 7.12 -1.64 12.15
CA ASP A 8 8.05 -2.61 12.75
C ASP A 8 8.42 -3.72 11.75
N LYS A 9 7.44 -4.28 11.03
CA LYS A 9 7.71 -5.28 9.97
C LYS A 9 8.65 -4.71 8.90
N CYS A 10 8.49 -3.44 8.54
CA CYS A 10 9.28 -2.78 7.51
C CYS A 10 10.62 -2.19 8.01
N LYS A 11 10.99 -2.39 9.30
CA LYS A 11 12.16 -1.77 9.94
C LYS A 11 12.24 -0.25 9.73
N MET A 12 11.08 0.40 9.67
CA MET A 12 10.98 1.84 9.45
C MET A 12 11.11 2.59 10.78
N PRO A 13 11.57 3.85 10.76
CA PRO A 13 11.65 4.67 11.97
C PRO A 13 10.26 4.76 12.62
N HIS A 14 10.26 4.65 13.94
CA HIS A 14 9.03 4.68 14.73
C HIS A 14 8.38 6.06 14.62
N LEU A 15 7.05 6.09 14.53
CA LEU A 15 6.30 7.33 14.37
C LEU A 15 6.37 8.14 15.67
N GLU A 16 7.09 9.26 15.66
CA GLU A 16 7.09 10.22 16.75
C GLU A 16 5.80 11.05 16.68
N LEU A 17 4.91 10.83 17.65
CA LEU A 17 3.70 11.63 17.83
C LEU A 17 4.00 12.70 18.87
N GLU A 18 4.31 13.92 18.42
CA GLU A 18 4.37 15.07 19.31
C GLU A 18 2.96 15.67 19.46
N GLU A 19 2.38 15.55 20.65
CA GLU A 19 1.20 16.33 21.02
C GLU A 19 1.61 17.79 21.29
N LYS A 20 1.22 18.70 20.39
CA LYS A 20 1.21 20.15 20.66
C LYS A 20 -0.24 20.58 20.79
N GLN A 21 -0.52 21.46 21.76
CA GLN A 21 -1.89 21.92 22.04
C GLN A 21 -2.54 22.47 20.76
N GLY A 22 -3.59 21.80 20.28
CA GLY A 22 -4.42 22.25 19.15
C GLY A 22 -4.28 21.44 17.85
N TYR A 23 -3.21 20.68 17.63
CA TYR A 23 -3.06 19.82 16.44
C TYR A 23 -1.94 18.78 16.62
N PHE A 24 -2.07 17.65 15.91
CA PHE A 24 -1.03 16.61 15.85
C PHE A 24 -0.26 16.76 14.53
N ILE A 25 1.07 16.84 14.59
CA ILE A 25 1.93 16.75 13.39
C ILE A 25 2.40 15.30 13.25
N ILE A 26 2.03 14.65 12.15
CA ILE A 26 2.61 13.37 11.75
C ILE A 26 3.64 13.63 10.66
N ARG A 27 4.93 13.41 10.98
CA ARG A 27 6.02 13.60 10.02
C ARG A 27 6.43 12.24 9.46
N PHE A 28 6.07 11.97 8.20
CA PHE A 28 6.55 10.80 7.49
C PHE A 28 7.94 11.11 6.92
N VAL A 29 8.99 10.70 7.65
CA VAL A 29 10.35 10.74 7.12
C VAL A 29 10.52 9.52 6.25
N ASN A 30 10.49 9.72 4.92
CA ASN A 30 10.74 8.63 4.00
C ASN A 30 12.23 8.26 4.12
N PRO A 31 12.59 7.03 4.55
CA PRO A 31 13.98 6.62 4.52
C PRO A 31 14.47 6.65 3.07
N PRO A 32 15.78 6.86 2.82
CA PRO A 32 16.34 6.69 1.48
C PRO A 32 16.12 5.23 1.06
N VAL A 33 15.07 4.99 0.28
CA VAL A 33 14.68 3.65 -0.16
C VAL A 33 15.68 3.21 -1.23
N HIS A 34 16.73 2.52 -0.82
CA HIS A 34 17.72 1.95 -1.75
C HIS A 34 17.20 0.72 -2.51
N LYS A 35 16.11 0.09 -2.04
CA LYS A 35 15.49 -1.08 -2.67
C LYS A 35 13.97 -1.03 -2.52
N ILE A 36 13.27 -1.26 -3.63
CA ILE A 36 11.83 -1.49 -3.66
C ILE A 36 11.54 -2.72 -2.76
N PRO A 37 10.62 -2.65 -1.79
CA PRO A 37 10.30 -3.79 -0.96
C PRO A 37 9.81 -4.96 -1.83
N GLU A 38 10.42 -6.13 -1.65
CA GLU A 38 9.94 -7.36 -2.27
C GLU A 38 8.58 -7.70 -1.66
N ILE A 39 7.55 -7.71 -2.51
CA ILE A 39 6.19 -8.08 -2.11
C ILE A 39 6.11 -9.60 -2.11
N ASP A 40 5.74 -10.20 -0.99
CA ASP A 40 5.39 -11.61 -0.94
C ASP A 40 4.04 -11.82 -1.64
N GLU A 41 4.07 -12.37 -2.85
CA GLU A 41 2.87 -12.64 -3.66
C GLU A 41 1.88 -13.60 -2.96
N TYR A 42 2.31 -14.37 -1.95
CA TYR A 42 1.45 -15.32 -1.22
C TYR A 42 0.54 -14.65 -0.19
N GLU A 43 0.94 -13.52 0.42
CA GLU A 43 0.11 -12.78 1.38
C GLU A 43 -0.95 -11.87 0.70
N LEU A 44 -0.95 -11.78 -0.63
CA LEU A 44 -1.89 -10.93 -1.36
C LEU A 44 -3.31 -11.46 -1.32
N ASN A 45 -4.28 -10.54 -1.27
CA ASN A 45 -5.68 -10.91 -1.41
C ASN A 45 -6.03 -11.26 -2.87
N GLU A 46 -7.15 -11.93 -3.08
CA GLU A 46 -7.55 -12.42 -4.41
C GLU A 46 -7.69 -11.29 -5.46
N ARG A 47 -8.11 -10.09 -5.05
CA ARG A 47 -8.22 -8.94 -5.97
C ARG A 47 -6.84 -8.43 -6.41
N GLN A 48 -5.90 -8.38 -5.47
CA GLN A 48 -4.51 -7.99 -5.73
C GLN A 48 -3.81 -9.01 -6.65
N LYS A 49 -4.01 -10.32 -6.41
CA LYS A 49 -3.48 -11.37 -7.29
C LYS A 49 -3.99 -11.23 -8.73
N LYS A 50 -5.30 -10.98 -8.91
CA LYS A 50 -5.89 -10.74 -10.23
C LYS A 50 -5.29 -9.50 -10.91
N ALA A 51 -5.11 -8.40 -10.17
CA ALA A 51 -4.51 -7.18 -10.69
C ALA A 51 -3.05 -7.39 -11.14
N ILE A 52 -2.26 -8.12 -10.37
CA ILE A 52 -0.88 -8.47 -10.75
C ILE A 52 -0.86 -9.37 -12.00
N GLY A 53 -1.76 -10.35 -12.07
CA GLY A 53 -1.90 -11.20 -13.25
C GLY A 53 -2.20 -10.39 -14.52
N TYR A 54 -3.08 -9.41 -14.41
CA TYR A 54 -3.38 -8.49 -15.51
C TYR A 54 -2.18 -7.63 -15.88
N LEU A 55 -1.52 -7.01 -14.89
CA LEU A 55 -0.32 -6.18 -15.08
C LEU A 55 0.82 -6.93 -15.79
N LYS A 56 1.02 -8.22 -15.47
CA LYS A 56 2.03 -9.07 -16.13
C LYS A 56 1.77 -9.23 -17.63
N ILE A 57 0.52 -9.08 -18.09
CA ILE A 57 0.10 -9.22 -19.49
C ILE A 57 0.05 -7.86 -20.19
N SER A 58 -0.57 -6.85 -19.57
CA SER A 58 -0.85 -5.56 -20.19
C SER A 58 0.26 -4.53 -20.02
N GLY A 59 1.16 -4.71 -19.04
CA GLY A 59 2.19 -3.74 -18.65
C GLY A 59 1.66 -2.49 -17.93
N GLN A 60 0.34 -2.28 -17.91
CA GLN A 60 -0.33 -1.16 -17.25
C GLN A 60 -1.72 -1.56 -16.76
N ILE A 61 -2.21 -0.91 -15.71
CA ILE A 61 -3.58 -1.13 -15.20
C ILE A 61 -4.22 0.21 -14.91
N MET A 62 -5.41 0.45 -15.48
CA MET A 62 -6.22 1.62 -15.18
C MET A 62 -7.33 1.27 -14.18
N THR A 63 -7.93 2.27 -13.54
CA THR A 63 -9.06 2.07 -12.62
C THR A 63 -10.21 1.31 -13.27
N ASN A 64 -10.49 1.58 -14.54
CA ASN A 64 -11.53 0.87 -15.30
C ASN A 64 -11.18 -0.60 -15.52
N ASP A 65 -9.90 -0.94 -15.60
CA ASP A 65 -9.46 -2.34 -15.71
C ASP A 65 -9.64 -3.03 -14.36
N CYS A 66 -9.27 -2.38 -13.25
CA CYS A 66 -9.53 -2.89 -11.90
C CYS A 66 -11.03 -3.18 -11.67
N ALA A 67 -11.91 -2.30 -12.14
CA ALA A 67 -13.36 -2.49 -12.08
C ALA A 67 -13.82 -3.73 -12.85
N LYS A 68 -13.34 -3.88 -14.09
CA LYS A 68 -13.65 -5.04 -14.96
C LYS A 68 -13.11 -6.36 -14.41
N ILE A 69 -11.87 -6.36 -13.94
CA ILE A 69 -11.18 -7.57 -13.44
C ILE A 69 -11.86 -8.10 -12.16
N ASN A 70 -12.37 -7.19 -11.34
CA ASN A 70 -13.00 -7.52 -10.06
C ASN A 70 -14.53 -7.55 -10.10
N ASP A 71 -15.15 -7.24 -11.24
CA ASP A 71 -16.60 -7.11 -11.42
C ASP A 71 -17.24 -6.22 -10.34
N VAL A 72 -16.68 -5.02 -10.19
CA VAL A 72 -17.13 -4.04 -9.20
C VAL A 72 -17.37 -2.68 -9.86
N SER A 73 -18.20 -1.86 -9.21
CA SER A 73 -18.40 -0.47 -9.65
C SER A 73 -17.10 0.32 -9.62
N GLU A 74 -16.97 1.36 -10.45
CA GLU A 74 -15.80 2.25 -10.45
C GLU A 74 -15.52 2.87 -9.07
N ARG A 75 -16.55 3.08 -8.24
CA ARG A 75 -16.41 3.59 -6.88
C ARG A 75 -15.79 2.58 -5.91
N THR A 76 -15.89 1.30 -6.22
CA THR A 76 -15.45 0.17 -5.39
C THR A 76 -14.15 -0.46 -5.91
N ALA A 77 -13.79 -0.15 -7.16
CA ALA A 77 -12.58 -0.59 -7.86
C ALA A 77 -11.32 0.08 -7.30
#